data_AF-A0A7R9YEN3-F1
#
_entry.id   AF-A0A7R9YEN3-F1
#
_cell.length_a   1.000
_cell.length_b   1.000
_cell.length_c   1.000
_cell.angle_alpha   90.00
_cell.angle_beta   90.00
_cell.angle_gamma   90.00
#
_symmetry.space_group_name_H-M   'P 1'
#
loop_
_entity.id
_entity.type
_entity.pdbx_description
1 polymer ?
#
loop_
_entity_poly.entity_id
_entity_poly.type
_entity_poly.pdbx_seq_one_letter_code
_entity_poly.pdbx_strand_id
1 'polypeptide(L)'
;KREFVGDIIILPDGQGAQVITTPQVGDALCLQLTQVRSVPVKCSHISLEELRPQPITRRPITAVEASLRLDAVASGGMGISRSVASDMARTGDILLNWKPVKSAAKEVRS
;
A
#
# COMPACT_ATOMS: atom_id res chain seq x y z
N LYS A 1 2.76 21.02 5.47
CA LYS A 1 2.68 20.83 4.00
C LYS A 1 3.18 19.43 3.67
N ARG A 2 2.45 18.67 2.84
CA ARG A 2 2.71 17.23 2.57
C ARG A 2 3.90 16.98 1.62
N GLU A 3 4.55 18.04 1.16
CA GLU A 3 5.73 17.97 0.28
C GLU A 3 7.02 17.53 0.98
N PHE A 4 7.08 17.51 2.32
CA PHE A 4 8.30 17.20 3.07
C PHE A 4 8.25 15.90 3.90
N VAL A 5 7.06 15.31 4.02
CA VAL A 5 6.83 14.06 4.75
C VAL A 5 6.21 13.05 3.77
N GLY A 6 6.95 11.98 3.52
CA GLY A 6 6.56 10.86 2.67
C GLY A 6 5.83 9.78 3.47
N ASP A 7 6.20 8.52 3.23
CA ASP A 7 5.54 7.37 3.85
C ASP A 7 5.81 7.27 5.35
N ILE A 8 4.79 6.81 6.07
CA ILE A 8 4.86 6.46 7.50
C ILE A 8 4.65 4.95 7.60
N ILE A 9 5.67 4.24 8.05
CA ILE A 9 5.68 2.80 8.23
C ILE A 9 5.48 2.52 9.71
N ILE A 10 4.32 1.96 10.07
CA ILE A 10 4.05 1.51 11.43
C ILE A 10 4.80 0.20 11.68
N LEU A 11 5.60 0.16 12.75
CA LEU A 11 6.38 -1.02 13.08
C LEU A 11 5.46 -2.19 13.47
N PRO A 12 5.80 -3.44 13.10
CA PRO A 12 4.94 -4.61 13.36
C PRO A 12 4.61 -4.86 14.84
N ASP A 13 5.49 -4.42 15.74
CA ASP A 13 5.31 -4.53 17.20
C ASP A 13 4.34 -3.48 17.76
N GLY A 14 3.89 -2.52 16.94
CA GLY A 14 3.03 -1.42 17.34
C GLY A 14 3.70 -0.39 18.24
N GLN A 15 5.02 -0.47 18.46
CA GLN A 15 5.76 0.38 19.40
C GLN A 15 6.46 1.57 18.73
N GLY A 16 6.00 1.98 17.54
CA GLY A 16 6.52 3.17 16.87
C GLY A 16 6.27 3.17 15.38
N ALA A 17 6.97 4.08 14.70
CA ALA A 17 6.91 4.23 13.27
C ALA A 17 8.26 4.69 12.71
N GLN A 18 8.52 4.34 11.45
CA GLN A 18 9.58 4.92 10.64
C GLN A 18 8.94 5.89 9.64
N VAL A 19 9.51 7.06 9.46
CA VAL A 19 8.95 8.10 8.58
C VAL A 19 9.99 8.50 7.56
N ILE A 20 9.62 8.46 6.28
CA ILE A 20 10.47 8.93 5.19
C ILE A 20 10.23 10.43 5.06
N THR A 21 11.29 11.22 5.15
CA THR A 21 11.22 12.70 5.10
C THR A 21 12.38 13.26 4.29
N THR A 22 12.32 14.54 3.93
CA THR A 22 13.53 15.25 3.50
C THR A 22 14.50 15.40 4.68
N PRO A 23 15.82 15.47 4.46
CA PRO A 23 16.80 15.60 5.54
C PRO A 23 16.48 16.74 6.51
N GLN A 24 16.08 17.92 6.00
CA GLN A 24 15.75 19.07 6.84
C GLN A 24 14.59 18.79 7.81
N VAL A 25 13.59 18.02 7.38
CA VAL A 25 12.46 17.66 8.24
C VAL A 25 12.83 16.54 9.20
N GLY A 26 13.63 15.56 8.76
CA GLY A 26 14.17 14.53 9.64
C GLY A 26 14.92 15.13 10.84
N ASP A 27 15.81 16.10 10.58
CA ASP A 27 16.59 16.78 11.62
C ASP A 27 15.67 17.54 12.60
N ALA A 28 14.67 18.26 12.07
CA ALA A 28 13.71 18.98 12.89
C ALA A 28 12.87 18.04 13.78
N LEU A 29 12.46 16.89 13.25
CA LEU A 29 11.73 15.87 14.01
C LEU A 29 12.62 15.28 15.12
N CYS A 30 13.86 14.91 14.81
CA CYS A 30 14.81 14.40 15.80
C CYS A 30 15.11 15.42 16.91
N LEU A 31 15.11 16.72 16.60
CA LEU A 31 15.39 17.78 17.56
C LEU A 31 14.19 18.15 18.43
N GLN A 32 12.97 18.16 17.86
CA GLN A 32 11.81 18.80 18.49
C GLN A 32 10.68 17.83 18.85
N LEU A 33 10.57 16.68 18.18
CA LEU A 33 9.46 15.76 18.40
C LEU A 33 9.71 14.89 19.64
N THR A 34 9.11 15.29 20.76
CA THR A 34 9.22 14.58 22.05
C THR A 34 7.95 13.82 22.43
N GLN A 35 6.81 14.14 21.81
CA GLN A 35 5.52 13.52 22.10
C GLN A 35 4.61 13.49 20.87
N VAL A 36 3.89 12.38 20.69
CA VAL A 36 2.79 12.24 19.73
C VAL A 36 1.49 12.07 20.52
N ARG A 37 0.63 13.08 20.47
CA ARG A 37 -0.59 13.17 21.29
C ARG A 37 -0.28 13.03 22.78
N SER A 38 -0.49 11.86 23.36
CA SER A 38 -0.23 11.57 24.78
C SER A 38 0.99 10.67 24.99
N VAL A 39 1.59 10.15 23.90
CA VAL A 39 2.66 9.15 23.98
C VAL A 39 4.02 9.84 23.80
N PRO A 40 4.93 9.77 24.78
CA PRO A 40 6.29 10.29 24.62
C PRO A 40 7.03 9.45 23.56
N VAL A 41 7.81 10.11 22.71
CA VAL A 41 8.55 9.48 21.62
C VAL A 41 10.01 9.92 21.64
N LYS A 42 10.87 9.08 21.06
CA LYS A 42 12.25 9.42 20.73
C LYS A 42 12.43 9.25 19.23
N CYS A 43 13.11 10.20 18.62
CA CYS A 43 13.39 10.21 17.20
C CYS A 43 14.89 10.05 16.97
N SER A 44 15.25 9.23 15.98
CA SER A 44 16.62 9.02 15.56
C SER A 44 16.64 8.77 14.05
N HIS A 45 17.74 9.15 13.40
CA HIS A 45 17.95 8.82 12.01
C HIS A 45 18.29 7.35 11.84
N ILE A 46 17.85 6.79 10.72
CA ILE A 46 18.19 5.44 10.28
C ILE A 46 18.50 5.48 8.78
N SER A 47 19.28 4.52 8.30
CA SER A 47 19.48 4.31 6.87
C SER A 47 18.19 3.81 6.21
N LEU A 48 18.04 4.06 4.90
CA LEU A 48 16.96 3.45 4.10
C LEU A 48 17.04 1.92 4.09
N GLU A 49 18.24 1.35 4.26
CA GLU A 49 18.48 -0.09 4.34
C GLU A 49 17.91 -0.70 5.64
N GLU A 50 17.74 0.11 6.67
CA GLU A 50 17.21 -0.29 7.99
C GLU A 50 15.69 -0.10 8.09
N LEU A 51 15.03 0.28 6.98
CA LEU A 51 13.58 0.31 6.93
C LEU A 51 13.03 -1.09 7.19
N ARG A 52 12.02 -1.15 8.06
CA ARG A 52 11.28 -2.35 8.42
C ARG A 52 9.86 -2.24 7.87
N PRO A 53 9.68 -2.21 6.53
CA PRO A 53 8.34 -2.24 5.94
C PRO A 53 7.65 -3.54 6.36
N GLN A 54 6.35 -3.48 6.61
CA GLN A 54 5.61 -4.69 6.89
C GLN A 54 5.70 -5.63 5.68
N PRO A 55 6.01 -6.91 5.88
CA PRO A 55 6.02 -7.87 4.78
C PRO A 55 4.61 -7.93 4.18
N ILE A 56 4.50 -7.63 2.89
CA ILE A 56 3.24 -7.73 2.17
C ILE A 56 2.81 -9.19 2.23
N THR A 57 1.78 -9.48 3.01
CA THR A 57 1.22 -10.84 3.06
C THR A 57 0.51 -11.09 1.75
N ARG A 58 1.12 -11.92 0.90
CA ARG A 58 0.51 -12.37 -0.35
C ARG A 58 -0.11 -13.72 -0.11
N ARG A 59 -1.41 -13.84 -0.40
CA ARG A 59 -2.05 -15.15 -0.52
C ARG A 59 -1.91 -15.56 -1.99
N PRO A 60 -1.11 -16.59 -2.33
CA PRO A 60 -1.10 -17.11 -3.70
C PRO A 60 -2.44 -17.75 -3.99
N ILE A 61 -2.96 -17.51 -5.19
CA ILE A 61 -4.26 -18.02 -5.64
C ILE A 61 -4.07 -18.59 -7.03
N THR A 62 -4.49 -19.84 -7.19
CA THR A 62 -4.46 -20.53 -8.47
C THR A 62 -5.90 -20.72 -8.93
N ALA A 63 -6.23 -20.16 -10.08
CA ALA A 63 -7.54 -20.30 -10.72
C ALA A 63 -7.35 -20.57 -12.21
N VAL A 64 -8.26 -21.38 -12.78
CA VAL A 64 -8.31 -21.65 -14.22
C VAL A 64 -9.47 -20.85 -14.80
N GLU A 65 -9.17 -19.90 -15.67
CA GLU A 65 -10.16 -19.06 -16.34
C GLU A 65 -10.11 -19.28 -17.84
N ALA A 66 -11.28 -19.23 -18.51
CA ALA A 66 -11.36 -19.36 -19.96
C ALA A 66 -10.72 -18.18 -20.72
N SER A 67 -10.47 -17.05 -20.03
CA SER A 67 -9.88 -15.85 -20.62
C SER A 67 -9.18 -15.01 -19.55
N LEU A 68 -8.13 -14.28 -19.93
CA LEU A 68 -7.38 -13.37 -19.05
C LEU A 68 -8.03 -12.00 -18.89
N ARG A 69 -9.36 -11.91 -18.97
CA ARG A 69 -10.09 -10.67 -18.73
C ARG A 69 -9.99 -10.28 -17.25
N LEU A 70 -9.92 -8.98 -16.99
CA LEU A 70 -9.81 -8.44 -15.62
C LEU A 70 -10.94 -8.96 -14.70
N ASP A 71 -12.19 -8.96 -15.17
CA ASP A 71 -13.34 -9.45 -14.41
C ASP A 71 -13.24 -10.96 -14.08
N ALA A 72 -12.77 -11.77 -15.03
CA ALA A 72 -12.54 -13.20 -14.86
C ALA A 72 -11.46 -13.48 -13.81
N VAL A 73 -10.28 -12.87 -13.98
CA VAL A 73 -9.15 -13.04 -13.05
C VAL A 73 -9.49 -12.51 -11.66
N ALA A 74 -10.18 -11.37 -11.55
CA ALA A 74 -10.61 -10.81 -10.27
C ALA A 74 -11.66 -11.70 -9.59
N SER A 75 -12.60 -12.27 -10.34
CA SER A 75 -13.60 -13.20 -9.81
C SER A 75 -12.94 -14.46 -9.24
N GLY A 76 -12.09 -15.14 -10.02
CA GLY A 76 -11.37 -16.35 -9.59
C GLY A 76 -10.37 -16.09 -8.46
N GLY A 77 -9.72 -14.93 -8.45
CA GLY A 77 -8.78 -14.52 -7.41
C GLY A 77 -9.44 -14.09 -6.10
N MET A 78 -10.49 -13.26 -6.17
CA MET A 78 -11.04 -12.60 -4.99
C MET A 78 -12.27 -13.31 -4.40
N GLY A 79 -12.79 -14.36 -5.07
CA GLY A 79 -13.99 -15.08 -4.61
C GLY A 79 -15.28 -14.25 -4.74
N ILE A 80 -15.29 -13.26 -5.63
CA ILE A 80 -16.45 -12.42 -5.94
C ILE A 80 -17.08 -12.83 -7.27
N SER A 81 -18.35 -12.50 -7.52
CA SER A 81 -18.96 -12.77 -8.81
C SER A 81 -18.39 -11.88 -9.93
N ARG A 82 -18.51 -12.31 -11.18
CA ARG A 82 -18.07 -11.51 -12.34
C ARG A 82 -18.81 -10.17 -12.50
N SER A 83 -20.08 -10.10 -12.09
CA SER A 83 -20.85 -8.86 -12.08
C SER A 83 -20.28 -7.86 -11.07
N VAL A 84 -19.98 -8.31 -9.84
CA VAL A 84 -19.34 -7.49 -8.80
C VAL A 84 -17.96 -7.01 -9.26
N ALA A 85 -17.15 -7.90 -9.86
CA ALA A 85 -15.84 -7.52 -10.40
C ALA A 85 -15.94 -6.46 -11.52
N SER A 86 -16.94 -6.58 -12.41
CA SER A 86 -17.18 -5.58 -13.46
C SER A 86 -17.59 -4.23 -12.90
N ASP A 87 -18.42 -4.22 -11.86
CA ASP A 87 -18.84 -3.00 -11.19
C ASP A 87 -17.66 -2.31 -10.50
N MET A 88 -16.82 -3.07 -9.80
CA MET A 88 -15.58 -2.57 -9.17
C MET A 88 -14.57 -2.03 -10.19
N ALA A 89 -14.47 -2.66 -11.37
CA ALA A 89 -13.67 -2.10 -12.45
C ALA A 89 -14.23 -0.72 -12.86
N ARG A 90 -15.54 -0.63 -13.10
CA ARG A 90 -16.21 0.61 -13.54
C ARG A 90 -16.07 1.76 -12.54
N THR A 91 -16.16 1.49 -11.24
CA THR A 91 -15.95 2.47 -10.17
C THR A 91 -14.49 2.87 -9.99
N GLY A 92 -13.56 2.09 -10.53
CA GLY A 92 -12.11 2.34 -10.46
C GLY A 92 -11.45 1.71 -9.22
N ASP A 93 -12.15 0.81 -8.54
CA ASP A 93 -11.67 0.12 -7.35
C ASP A 93 -10.62 -0.97 -7.68
N ILE A 94 -10.56 -1.38 -8.95
CA ILE A 94 -9.53 -2.30 -9.45
C ILE A 94 -8.36 -1.52 -10.05
N LEU A 95 -7.18 -1.72 -9.45
CA LEU A 95 -5.92 -1.14 -9.90
C LEU A 95 -5.07 -2.20 -10.60
N LEU A 96 -4.64 -1.91 -11.83
CA LEU A 96 -3.63 -2.69 -12.53
C LEU A 96 -2.33 -1.88 -12.53
N ASN A 97 -1.25 -2.41 -11.94
CA ASN A 97 0.03 -1.71 -11.82
C ASN A 97 -0.14 -0.28 -11.25
N TRP A 98 -0.91 -0.16 -10.18
CA TRP A 98 -1.23 1.11 -9.50
C TRP A 98 -2.03 2.13 -10.34
N LYS A 99 -2.64 1.70 -11.45
CA LYS A 99 -3.49 2.56 -12.29
C LYS A 99 -4.92 2.03 -12.30
N PRO A 100 -5.93 2.89 -12.07
CA PRO A 100 -7.33 2.47 -12.11
C PRO A 100 -7.70 2.00 -13.51
N VAL A 101 -8.42 0.87 -13.60
CA VAL A 101 -8.89 0.31 -14.86
C VAL A 101 -10.40 0.28 -14.88
N LYS A 102 -11.01 1.05 -15.78
CA LYS A 102 -12.46 1.17 -15.93
C LYS A 102 -13.10 0.16 -16.88
N SER A 103 -12.31 -0.76 -17.44
CA SER A 103 -12.79 -1.78 -18.38
C SER A 103 -12.58 -3.18 -17.80
N ALA A 104 -13.69 -3.84 -17.49
CA ALA A 104 -13.75 -5.23 -17.04
C ALA A 104 -13.18 -6.22 -18.08
N ALA A 105 -13.31 -5.88 -19.36
CA ALA A 105 -12.86 -6.72 -20.47
C ALA A 105 -11.37 -6.58 -20.80
N LYS A 106 -10.65 -5.68 -20.10
CA LYS A 106 -9.22 -5.48 -20.35
C LYS A 106 -8.47 -6.79 -20.12
N GLU A 107 -7.69 -7.21 -21.11
CA GLU A 107 -6.76 -8.34 -20.94
C GLU A 107 -5.68 -7.98 -19.93
N VAL A 108 -5.49 -8.89 -18.97
CA VAL A 108 -4.38 -8.87 -18.02
C VAL A 108 -3.28 -9.76 -18.57
N ARG A 109 -2.05 -9.25 -18.57
CA ARG A 109 -0.87 -10.01 -18.96
C ARG A 109 0.08 -10.08 -17.77
N SER A 110 0.71 -11.24 -17.62
CA SER A 110 1.82 -11.46 -16.69
C SER A 110 3.05 -10.68 -17.13
#